data_AF-W0FU71-F1
#
_entry.id   AF-W0FU71-F1
#
_cell.length_a   1.000
_cell.length_b   1.000
_cell.length_c   1.000
_cell.angle_alpha   90.00
_cell.angle_beta   90.00
_cell.angle_gamma   90.00
#
_symmetry.space_group_name_H-M   'P 1'
#
loop_
_entity.id
_entity.type
_entity.pdbx_description
1 polymer ?
#
loop_
_entity_poly.entity_id
_entity_poly.type
_entity_poly.pdbx_seq_one_letter_code
_entity_poly.pdbx_strand_id
1 'polypeptide(L)'
;DLVWDGELLEKLEAKEGKPLSDKTIAGEYPDYQRKISATRDGLKVTFGKVRATWDLLTSGESEYQVHKSLPVQTEINGNRFTSKAHINGSTTLYTTYSHLLTAQEVSKEQMQIRDILARPAFYLTASQQRWEEYLKKGLTNPDATPEQTRVAVKAIETLNGNWRSPGGAVKFNTVTPSVTGRWFSGNQTWPWDTWKQAFAMAHFNPDIAKENIRAVFSWQIQPGDSVRPQDVGFVPDLIAWNLSPERGGDGGNWNERNTKPSLAAWSVMEVYKRHPKIKTWVAEMSRNWWPITTGGYVNRDHNGNGVPEYGATRDKAHNTESGEMLFTVKKGR
;
A
#
# COMPACT_ATOMS: atom_id res chain seq x y z
N ASP A 1 33.02 21.90 -10.25
CA ASP A 1 32.34 21.56 -8.97
C ASP A 1 30.95 21.02 -9.23
N LEU A 2 30.46 20.14 -8.36
CA LEU A 2 29.09 19.64 -8.36
C LEU A 2 28.30 20.29 -7.23
N VAL A 3 27.05 20.66 -7.50
CA VAL A 3 26.13 21.26 -6.53
C VAL A 3 24.79 20.53 -6.62
N TRP A 4 24.22 20.18 -5.48
CA TRP A 4 22.86 19.66 -5.35
C TRP A 4 22.09 20.54 -4.38
N ASP A 5 20.89 20.95 -4.75
CA ASP A 5 19.98 21.71 -3.90
C ASP A 5 18.64 21.01 -3.74
N GLY A 6 17.86 21.46 -2.78
CA GLY A 6 16.48 21.06 -2.61
C GLY A 6 15.79 21.83 -1.49
N GLU A 7 14.47 21.84 -1.55
CA GLU A 7 13.59 22.58 -0.65
C GLU A 7 12.34 21.76 -0.34
N LEU A 8 11.95 21.70 0.93
CA LEU A 8 10.68 21.09 1.31
C LEU A 8 9.52 21.99 0.88
N LEU A 9 8.43 21.40 0.39
CA LEU A 9 7.22 22.15 0.04
C LEU A 9 6.67 22.94 1.24
N GLU A 10 6.09 24.12 1.01
CA GLU A 10 5.48 24.92 2.08
C GLU A 10 3.95 24.98 2.01
N LYS A 11 3.38 25.09 0.81
CA LYS A 11 1.93 25.22 0.59
C LYS A 11 1.23 23.87 0.75
N LEU A 12 0.05 23.87 1.37
CA LEU A 12 -0.68 22.64 1.71
C LEU A 12 -1.37 21.98 0.51
N GLU A 13 -2.25 22.71 -0.18
CA GLU A 13 -3.21 22.09 -1.09
C GLU A 13 -3.58 22.98 -2.28
N ALA A 14 -3.80 22.32 -3.42
CA ALA A 14 -4.28 22.94 -4.64
C ALA A 14 -5.18 21.97 -5.40
N LYS A 15 -6.12 22.52 -6.18
CA LYS A 15 -6.95 21.76 -7.12
C LYS A 15 -6.76 22.35 -8.52
N GLU A 16 -6.33 21.49 -9.45
CA GLU A 16 -6.03 21.90 -10.84
C GLU A 16 -5.06 23.09 -10.92
N GLY A 17 -4.02 23.07 -10.10
CA GLY A 17 -3.00 24.12 -10.03
C GLY A 17 -3.42 25.39 -9.28
N LYS A 18 -4.68 25.50 -8.84
CA LYS A 18 -5.18 26.65 -8.06
C LYS A 18 -5.13 26.34 -6.56
N PRO A 19 -4.50 27.19 -5.73
CA PRO A 19 -4.53 27.02 -4.28
C PRO A 19 -5.98 26.96 -3.76
N LEU A 20 -6.28 26.00 -2.90
CA LEU A 20 -7.60 25.93 -2.24
C LEU A 20 -7.67 26.88 -1.03
N SER A 21 -6.52 27.15 -0.43
CA SER A 21 -6.34 28.03 0.72
C SER A 21 -4.92 28.58 0.73
N ASP A 22 -4.65 29.53 1.62
CA ASP A 22 -3.30 30.05 1.94
C ASP A 22 -2.59 29.21 3.03
N LYS A 23 -3.21 28.10 3.47
CA LYS A 23 -2.66 27.22 4.49
C LYS A 23 -1.30 26.67 4.09
N THR A 24 -0.42 26.57 5.08
CA THR A 24 0.90 25.93 4.95
C THR A 24 0.90 24.56 5.60
N ILE A 25 1.82 23.70 5.18
CA ILE A 25 1.99 22.36 5.75
C ILE A 25 2.34 22.44 7.24
N ALA A 26 3.22 23.36 7.63
CA ALA A 26 3.61 23.56 9.03
C ALA A 26 2.47 24.16 9.88
N GLY A 27 1.63 25.01 9.28
CA GLY A 27 0.47 25.59 9.96
C GLY A 27 -0.63 24.56 10.19
N GLU A 28 -0.91 23.71 9.21
CA GLU A 28 -1.94 22.66 9.33
C GLU A 28 -1.47 21.49 10.21
N TYR A 29 -0.18 21.14 10.16
CA TYR A 29 0.40 20.04 10.94
C TYR A 29 1.59 20.53 11.79
N PRO A 30 1.35 21.21 12.92
CA PRO A 30 2.41 21.73 13.78
C PRO A 30 3.38 20.64 14.28
N ASP A 31 2.84 19.45 14.59
CA ASP A 31 3.62 18.31 15.09
C ASP A 31 4.42 17.59 14.00
N TYR A 32 4.26 17.98 12.72
CA TYR A 32 5.02 17.34 11.64
C TYR A 32 6.50 17.64 11.71
N GLN A 33 6.86 18.82 12.26
CA GLN A 33 8.22 19.21 12.66
C GLN A 33 9.32 18.74 11.70
N ARG A 34 9.11 18.95 10.40
CA ARG A 34 10.01 18.50 9.34
C ARG A 34 11.38 19.13 9.53
N LYS A 35 12.43 18.31 9.55
CA LYS A 35 13.79 18.80 9.77
C LYS A 35 14.79 18.11 8.87
N ILE A 36 15.53 18.90 8.09
CA ILE A 36 16.69 18.45 7.32
C ILE A 36 17.90 18.39 8.26
N SER A 37 18.73 17.36 8.14
CA SER A 37 19.99 17.22 8.88
C SER A 37 21.06 16.62 7.98
N ALA A 38 22.26 17.20 8.00
CA ALA A 38 23.40 16.67 7.27
C ALA A 38 23.84 15.37 7.92
N THR A 39 24.29 14.42 7.10
CA THR A 39 24.84 13.14 7.54
C THR A 39 26.24 12.98 6.96
N ARG A 40 26.98 11.96 7.40
CA ARG A 40 28.36 11.72 6.95
C ARG A 40 28.47 11.55 5.42
N ASP A 41 27.44 11.01 4.80
CA ASP A 41 27.38 10.57 3.40
C ASP A 41 26.18 11.16 2.65
N GLY A 42 25.60 12.25 3.16
CA GLY A 42 24.52 12.96 2.49
C GLY A 42 23.69 13.79 3.46
N LEU A 43 22.39 13.48 3.54
CA LEU A 43 21.45 14.13 4.44
C LEU A 43 20.26 13.22 4.76
N LYS A 44 19.45 13.64 5.74
CA LYS A 44 18.14 13.07 5.99
C LYS A 44 17.11 14.14 6.32
N VAL A 45 15.84 13.82 6.10
CA VAL A 45 14.68 14.56 6.60
C VAL A 45 13.99 13.71 7.65
N THR A 46 13.73 14.26 8.81
CA THR A 46 12.99 13.61 9.90
C THR A 46 11.61 14.23 10.02
N PHE A 47 10.64 13.42 10.48
CA PHE A 47 9.24 13.80 10.58
C PHE A 47 8.71 13.48 11.98
N GLY A 48 8.12 14.48 12.64
CA GLY A 48 7.40 14.30 13.90
C GLY A 48 6.12 13.48 13.72
N LYS A 49 5.51 13.08 14.85
CA LYS A 49 4.34 12.20 14.86
C LYS A 49 3.06 13.01 14.58
N VAL A 50 2.43 12.72 13.45
CA VAL A 50 1.14 13.30 13.05
C VAL A 50 0.13 12.19 12.87
N ARG A 51 -1.02 12.28 13.56
CA ARG A 51 -2.12 11.30 13.49
C ARG A 51 -3.38 11.93 12.89
N ALA A 52 -3.23 12.67 11.79
CA ALA A 52 -4.35 13.26 11.05
C ALA A 52 -5.02 12.15 10.22
N THR A 53 -6.04 11.51 10.81
CA THR A 53 -6.68 10.26 10.35
C THR A 53 -6.96 10.20 8.85
N TRP A 54 -7.34 11.33 8.26
CA TRP A 54 -7.83 11.42 6.90
C TRP A 54 -6.81 11.98 5.91
N ASP A 55 -5.63 12.40 6.37
CA ASP A 55 -4.72 13.23 5.56
C ASP A 55 -3.25 12.81 5.67
N LEU A 56 -2.70 12.73 6.89
CA LEU A 56 -1.27 12.47 7.13
C LEU A 56 -1.06 11.64 8.39
N LEU A 57 -0.44 10.48 8.23
CA LEU A 57 -0.15 9.54 9.30
C LEU A 57 1.34 9.20 9.33
N THR A 58 2.05 9.70 10.34
CA THR A 58 3.47 9.38 10.60
C THR A 58 3.63 8.79 11.99
N SER A 59 4.73 8.05 12.19
CA SER A 59 5.07 7.41 13.47
C SER A 59 5.74 8.37 14.45
N GLY A 60 6.40 9.42 13.94
CA GLY A 60 7.36 10.24 14.69
C GLY A 60 8.81 9.72 14.62
N GLU A 61 9.01 8.58 13.97
CA GLU A 61 10.31 7.94 13.77
C GLU A 61 10.66 7.82 12.28
N SER A 62 9.76 8.28 11.40
CA SER A 62 9.92 8.16 9.96
C SER A 62 10.96 9.13 9.43
N GLU A 63 11.75 8.69 8.45
CA GLU A 63 12.81 9.46 7.83
C GLU A 63 12.78 9.34 6.30
N TYR A 64 13.24 10.39 5.62
CA TYR A 64 13.66 10.33 4.22
C TYR A 64 15.18 10.50 4.16
N GLN A 65 15.91 9.45 3.79
CA GLN A 65 17.38 9.43 3.80
C GLN A 65 17.95 9.53 2.39
N VAL A 66 19.07 10.25 2.28
CA VAL A 66 19.87 10.40 1.06
C VAL A 66 21.31 10.01 1.39
N HIS A 67 21.79 8.92 0.79
CA HIS A 67 23.19 8.49 0.92
C HIS A 67 23.86 8.46 -0.44
N LYS A 68 25.08 9.00 -0.52
CA LYS A 68 25.85 9.15 -1.75
C LYS A 68 27.16 8.35 -1.68
N SER A 69 27.63 7.88 -2.83
CA SER A 69 28.91 7.17 -2.95
C SER A 69 30.13 8.09 -2.89
N LEU A 70 29.95 9.41 -2.81
CA LEU A 70 31.03 10.39 -2.65
C LEU A 70 30.79 11.28 -1.42
N PRO A 71 31.86 11.75 -0.76
CA PRO A 71 31.75 12.78 0.28
C PRO A 71 31.16 14.07 -0.29
N VAL A 72 30.27 14.70 0.49
CA VAL A 72 29.69 16.01 0.18
C VAL A 72 29.74 16.90 1.41
N GLN A 73 29.94 18.20 1.21
CA GLN A 73 29.70 19.20 2.25
C GLN A 73 28.28 19.72 2.10
N THR A 74 27.45 19.55 3.13
CA THR A 74 26.04 19.95 3.10
C THR A 74 25.79 21.10 4.06
N GLU A 75 25.29 22.20 3.52
CA GLU A 75 24.77 23.34 4.26
C GLU A 75 23.25 23.28 4.29
N ILE A 76 22.64 23.59 5.45
CA ILE A 76 21.19 23.59 5.65
C ILE A 76 20.75 24.98 6.09
N ASN A 77 19.74 25.51 5.41
CA ASN A 77 19.13 26.79 5.73
C ASN A 77 17.60 26.60 5.84
N GLY A 78 17.13 26.40 7.07
CA GLY A 78 15.73 26.06 7.33
C GLY A 78 15.29 24.79 6.61
N ASN A 79 14.31 24.93 5.73
CA ASN A 79 13.75 23.83 4.92
C ASN A 79 14.45 23.64 3.56
N ARG A 80 15.63 24.26 3.37
CA ARG A 80 16.46 24.16 2.16
C ARG A 80 17.82 23.54 2.48
N PHE A 81 18.43 22.89 1.50
CA PHE A 81 19.81 22.43 1.59
C PHE A 81 20.61 22.75 0.34
N THR A 82 21.93 22.78 0.48
CA THR A 82 22.89 22.79 -0.63
C THR A 82 24.06 21.87 -0.29
N SER A 83 24.30 20.85 -1.10
CA SER A 83 25.44 19.96 -1.00
C SER A 83 26.44 20.25 -2.12
N LYS A 84 27.74 20.26 -1.79
CA LYS A 84 28.83 20.51 -2.75
C LYS A 84 29.85 19.39 -2.74
N ALA A 85 30.41 19.08 -3.90
CA ALA A 85 31.57 18.21 -4.04
C ALA A 85 32.45 18.64 -5.22
N HIS A 86 33.75 18.35 -5.12
CA HIS A 86 34.69 18.54 -6.22
C HIS A 86 35.00 17.18 -6.88
N ILE A 87 35.11 17.17 -8.21
CA ILE A 87 35.57 16.00 -8.98
C ILE A 87 36.66 16.46 -9.94
N ASN A 88 37.67 15.61 -10.15
CA ASN A 88 38.83 15.93 -10.98
C ASN A 88 38.63 15.62 -12.47
N GLY A 89 37.50 15.00 -12.84
CA GLY A 89 37.22 14.54 -14.20
C GLY A 89 36.00 13.63 -14.25
N SER A 90 35.85 12.90 -15.36
CA SER A 90 34.71 11.98 -15.56
C SER A 90 34.57 11.00 -14.39
N THR A 91 33.40 11.01 -13.75
CA THR A 91 33.12 10.24 -12.54
C THR A 91 31.67 9.78 -12.55
N THR A 92 31.43 8.51 -12.21
CA THR A 92 30.09 7.98 -11.95
C THR A 92 29.84 7.97 -10.45
N LEU A 93 28.69 8.47 -10.02
CA LEU A 93 28.26 8.49 -8.63
C LEU A 93 26.92 7.79 -8.46
N TYR A 94 26.69 7.25 -7.27
CA TYR A 94 25.45 6.57 -6.90
C TYR A 94 24.83 7.26 -5.70
N THR A 95 23.50 7.37 -5.71
CA THR A 95 22.71 7.93 -4.62
C THR A 95 21.55 7.00 -4.33
N THR A 96 21.30 6.73 -3.06
CA THR A 96 20.11 6.02 -2.60
C THR A 96 19.13 7.02 -1.99
N TYR A 97 17.83 6.75 -2.18
CA TYR A 97 16.73 7.50 -1.61
C TYR A 97 15.81 6.52 -0.90
N SER A 98 15.59 6.73 0.40
CA SER A 98 14.85 5.79 1.24
C SER A 98 13.83 6.53 2.09
N HIS A 99 12.54 6.23 1.91
CA HIS A 99 11.49 6.63 2.85
C HIS A 99 11.21 5.46 3.79
N LEU A 100 11.50 5.66 5.07
CA LEU A 100 11.49 4.63 6.11
C LEU A 100 10.51 5.07 7.20
N LEU A 101 9.51 4.24 7.50
CA LEU A 101 8.31 4.68 8.21
C LEU A 101 8.38 4.44 9.72
N THR A 102 9.33 3.62 10.19
CA THR A 102 9.52 3.26 11.61
C THR A 102 11.01 3.22 11.97
N ALA A 103 11.35 3.30 13.26
CA ALA A 103 12.74 3.17 13.71
C ALA A 103 13.34 1.80 13.33
N GLN A 104 12.54 0.73 13.32
CA GLN A 104 13.00 -0.60 12.93
C GLN A 104 13.36 -0.66 11.45
N GLU A 105 12.57 -0.03 10.58
CA GLU A 105 12.89 0.12 9.17
C GLU A 105 14.17 0.95 8.98
N VAL A 106 14.29 2.09 9.68
CA VAL A 106 15.50 2.93 9.67
C VAL A 106 16.74 2.11 9.98
N SER A 107 16.71 1.31 11.05
CA SER A 107 17.83 0.46 11.47
C SER A 107 18.14 -0.65 10.46
N LYS A 108 17.12 -1.34 9.95
CA LYS A 108 17.30 -2.47 9.03
C LYS A 108 17.86 -2.02 7.68
N GLU A 109 17.44 -0.86 7.19
CA GLU A 109 17.80 -0.38 5.86
C GLU A 109 19.27 0.00 5.73
N GLN A 110 19.95 0.34 6.82
CA GLN A 110 21.36 0.78 6.77
C GLN A 110 22.29 -0.26 6.14
N MET A 111 22.02 -1.56 6.35
CA MET A 111 22.81 -2.62 5.71
C MET A 111 22.50 -2.72 4.22
N GLN A 112 21.23 -2.56 3.83
CA GLN A 112 20.81 -2.58 2.43
C GLN A 112 21.39 -1.40 1.66
N ILE A 113 21.35 -0.19 2.24
CA ILE A 113 21.96 1.03 1.64
C ILE A 113 23.46 0.82 1.38
N ARG A 114 24.20 0.28 2.36
CA ARG A 114 25.63 -0.02 2.19
C ARG A 114 25.86 -1.02 1.06
N ASP A 115 25.05 -2.07 0.99
CA ASP A 115 25.17 -3.09 -0.05
C ASP A 115 24.84 -2.55 -1.46
N ILE A 116 23.80 -1.71 -1.57
CA ILE A 116 23.43 -1.02 -2.82
C ILE A 116 24.58 -0.13 -3.31
N LEU A 117 25.17 0.68 -2.43
CA LEU A 117 26.28 1.56 -2.80
C LEU A 117 27.57 0.78 -3.10
N ALA A 118 27.75 -0.42 -2.52
CA ALA A 118 28.89 -1.30 -2.83
C ALA A 118 28.70 -2.07 -4.14
N ARG A 119 27.46 -2.41 -4.52
CA ARG A 119 27.14 -3.22 -5.70
C ARG A 119 26.04 -2.58 -6.58
N PRO A 120 26.17 -1.31 -7.01
CA PRO A 120 25.07 -0.59 -7.64
C PRO A 120 24.65 -1.19 -8.98
N ALA A 121 25.61 -1.70 -9.77
CA ALA A 121 25.32 -2.36 -11.04
C ALA A 121 24.41 -3.59 -10.87
N PHE A 122 24.59 -4.36 -9.79
CA PHE A 122 23.73 -5.51 -9.49
C PHE A 122 22.27 -5.09 -9.31
N TYR A 123 22.01 -4.01 -8.57
CA TYR A 123 20.65 -3.52 -8.33
C TYR A 123 20.02 -2.90 -9.59
N LEU A 124 20.80 -2.20 -10.41
CA LEU A 124 20.35 -1.70 -11.71
C LEU A 124 19.95 -2.84 -12.65
N THR A 125 20.80 -3.85 -12.78
CA THR A 125 20.53 -5.05 -13.60
C THR A 125 19.34 -5.85 -13.05
N ALA A 126 19.23 -6.03 -11.73
CA ALA A 126 18.08 -6.71 -11.13
C ALA A 126 16.76 -6.00 -11.44
N SER A 127 16.74 -4.67 -11.43
CA SER A 127 15.57 -3.90 -11.85
C SER A 127 15.25 -4.10 -13.33
N GLN A 128 16.25 -3.99 -14.22
CA GLN A 128 16.09 -4.18 -15.66
C GLN A 128 15.51 -5.56 -15.99
N GLN A 129 16.16 -6.62 -15.50
CA GLN A 129 15.74 -8.01 -15.75
C GLN A 129 14.32 -8.28 -15.25
N ARG A 130 13.95 -7.75 -14.08
CA ARG A 130 12.60 -7.92 -13.53
C ARG A 130 11.54 -7.25 -14.41
N TRP A 131 11.81 -6.04 -14.92
CA TRP A 131 10.90 -5.36 -15.84
C TRP A 131 10.82 -6.03 -17.22
N GLU A 132 11.95 -6.49 -17.76
CA GLU A 132 11.98 -7.30 -18.98
C GLU A 132 11.15 -8.58 -18.82
N GLU A 133 11.23 -9.24 -17.66
CA GLU A 133 10.44 -10.43 -17.36
C GLU A 133 8.93 -10.11 -17.30
N TYR A 134 8.53 -8.98 -16.70
CA TYR A 134 7.13 -8.55 -16.70
C TYR A 134 6.60 -8.36 -18.12
N LEU A 135 7.35 -7.66 -18.98
CA LEU A 135 6.94 -7.43 -20.37
C LEU A 135 6.90 -8.73 -21.17
N LYS A 136 7.92 -9.58 -21.02
CA LYS A 136 7.98 -10.89 -21.68
C LYS A 136 6.81 -11.80 -21.30
N LYS A 137 6.40 -11.81 -20.03
CA LYS A 137 5.27 -12.59 -19.55
C LYS A 137 3.91 -11.98 -19.93
N GLY A 138 3.80 -10.65 -19.90
CA GLY A 138 2.52 -9.95 -20.07
C GLY A 138 2.12 -9.62 -21.52
N LEU A 139 3.08 -9.44 -22.43
CA LEU A 139 2.83 -9.01 -23.81
C LEU A 139 2.81 -10.21 -24.77
N THR A 140 1.84 -11.10 -24.59
CA THR A 140 1.79 -12.39 -25.29
C THR A 140 0.76 -12.46 -26.42
N ASN A 141 0.08 -11.36 -26.75
CA ASN A 141 -0.87 -11.32 -27.86
C ASN A 141 -0.18 -10.85 -29.15
N PRO A 142 0.14 -11.74 -30.10
CA PRO A 142 0.83 -11.36 -31.35
C PRO A 142 -0.06 -10.54 -32.30
N ASP A 143 -1.38 -10.60 -32.13
CA ASP A 143 -2.36 -9.92 -33.00
C ASP A 143 -2.67 -8.49 -32.52
N ALA A 144 -2.08 -8.06 -31.39
CA ALA A 144 -2.26 -6.72 -30.87
C ALA A 144 -1.48 -5.69 -31.69
N THR A 145 -2.14 -4.59 -32.05
CA THR A 145 -1.50 -3.40 -32.63
C THR A 145 -0.48 -2.79 -31.64
N PRO A 146 0.47 -1.96 -32.11
CA PRO A 146 1.39 -1.24 -31.23
C PRO A 146 0.68 -0.39 -30.15
N GLU A 147 -0.45 0.23 -30.49
CA GLU A 147 -1.25 1.05 -29.58
C GLU A 147 -1.92 0.19 -28.50
N GLN A 148 -2.48 -0.96 -28.87
CA GLN A 148 -3.05 -1.92 -27.91
C GLN A 148 -1.97 -2.50 -26.99
N THR A 149 -0.80 -2.83 -27.53
CA THR A 149 0.36 -3.28 -26.75
C THR A 149 0.80 -2.19 -25.77
N ARG A 150 0.82 -0.92 -26.18
CA ARG A 150 1.13 0.21 -25.30
C ARG A 150 0.11 0.39 -24.18
N VAL A 151 -1.17 0.07 -24.41
CA VAL A 151 -2.18 0.01 -23.34
C VAL A 151 -1.88 -1.09 -22.33
N ALA A 152 -1.44 -2.27 -22.80
CA ALA A 152 -1.02 -3.36 -21.90
C ALA A 152 0.22 -2.97 -21.07
N VAL A 153 1.21 -2.32 -21.67
CA VAL A 153 2.39 -1.78 -20.94
C VAL A 153 1.94 -0.78 -19.87
N LYS A 154 1.04 0.15 -20.21
CA LYS A 154 0.48 1.10 -19.23
C LYS A 154 -0.22 0.38 -18.07
N ALA A 155 -0.95 -0.71 -18.34
CA ALA A 155 -1.60 -1.49 -17.29
C ALA A 155 -0.57 -2.20 -16.37
N ILE A 156 0.51 -2.75 -16.93
CA ILE A 156 1.62 -3.35 -16.17
C ILE A 156 2.27 -2.31 -15.27
N GLU A 157 2.61 -1.13 -15.81
CA GLU A 157 3.17 -0.02 -15.04
C GLU A 157 2.23 0.42 -13.92
N THR A 158 0.94 0.57 -14.21
CA THR A 158 -0.07 1.03 -13.24
C THR A 158 -0.22 0.04 -12.09
N LEU A 159 -0.35 -1.26 -12.38
CA LEU A 159 -0.53 -2.30 -11.36
C LEU A 159 0.74 -2.47 -10.50
N ASN A 160 1.93 -2.47 -11.11
CA ASN A 160 3.18 -2.52 -10.35
C ASN A 160 3.42 -1.22 -9.56
N GLY A 161 3.03 -0.07 -10.09
CA GLY A 161 3.06 1.22 -9.40
C GLY A 161 2.05 1.31 -8.24
N ASN A 162 1.03 0.45 -8.23
CA ASN A 162 0.06 0.33 -7.14
C ASN A 162 0.43 -0.75 -6.09
N TRP A 163 1.50 -1.52 -6.30
CA TRP A 163 1.96 -2.56 -5.36
C TRP A 163 2.79 -2.01 -4.19
N ARG A 164 2.34 -2.28 -2.96
CA ARG A 164 3.01 -1.95 -1.70
C ARG A 164 3.63 -3.17 -1.03
N SER A 165 4.80 -2.98 -0.44
CA SER A 165 5.40 -3.94 0.49
C SER A 165 4.62 -4.02 1.81
N PRO A 166 4.85 -5.06 2.64
CA PRO A 166 4.27 -5.15 3.98
C PRO A 166 4.52 -3.89 4.81
N GLY A 167 3.54 -3.50 5.62
CA GLY A 167 3.60 -2.28 6.44
C GLY A 167 2.44 -2.20 7.43
N GLY A 168 2.73 -1.78 8.67
CA GLY A 168 1.74 -1.72 9.74
C GLY A 168 1.07 -3.09 9.98
N ALA A 169 -0.25 -3.12 10.02
CA ALA A 169 -1.05 -4.34 10.23
C ALA A 169 -1.05 -5.30 9.03
N VAL A 170 -0.77 -4.84 7.81
CA VAL A 170 -0.75 -5.69 6.60
C VAL A 170 0.62 -6.33 6.43
N LYS A 171 0.71 -7.64 6.67
CA LYS A 171 1.98 -8.39 6.73
C LYS A 171 2.44 -9.01 5.40
N PHE A 172 1.64 -8.86 4.35
CA PHE A 172 1.94 -9.34 2.99
C PHE A 172 2.08 -8.17 2.03
N ASN A 173 2.73 -8.40 0.89
CA ASN A 173 2.65 -7.43 -0.21
C ASN A 173 1.19 -7.30 -0.66
N THR A 174 0.79 -6.11 -1.10
CA THR A 174 -0.58 -5.86 -1.56
C THR A 174 -0.62 -4.87 -2.70
N VAL A 175 -1.72 -4.80 -3.44
CA VAL A 175 -1.93 -3.81 -4.50
C VAL A 175 -3.15 -2.99 -4.14
N THR A 176 -2.98 -1.68 -4.09
CA THR A 176 -4.09 -0.77 -3.81
C THR A 176 -4.78 -0.32 -5.12
N PRO A 177 -6.00 0.23 -5.08
CA PRO A 177 -6.68 0.66 -6.30
C PRO A 177 -5.92 1.77 -7.05
N SER A 178 -5.27 2.68 -6.32
CA SER A 178 -4.44 3.74 -6.90
C SER A 178 -3.51 4.35 -5.85
N VAL A 179 -2.20 4.39 -6.15
CA VAL A 179 -1.21 5.07 -5.30
C VAL A 179 -1.40 6.59 -5.25
N THR A 180 -2.07 7.18 -6.23
CA THR A 180 -2.35 8.63 -6.29
C THR A 180 -3.78 8.98 -5.88
N GLY A 181 -4.61 7.98 -5.55
CA GLY A 181 -6.01 8.20 -5.19
C GLY A 181 -6.16 8.75 -3.77
N ARG A 182 -7.03 9.75 -3.61
CA ARG A 182 -7.31 10.42 -2.32
C ARG A 182 -7.61 9.47 -1.15
N TRP A 183 -8.30 8.36 -1.45
CA TRP A 183 -8.71 7.35 -0.47
C TRP A 183 -8.21 5.95 -0.82
N PHE A 184 -7.27 5.83 -1.76
CA PHE A 184 -6.78 4.53 -2.26
C PHE A 184 -5.27 4.33 -2.08
N SER A 185 -4.57 5.36 -1.60
CA SER A 185 -3.12 5.29 -1.37
C SER A 185 -2.75 4.61 -0.05
N GLY A 186 -1.47 4.63 0.31
CA GLY A 186 -0.91 3.78 1.36
C GLY A 186 -0.99 2.31 0.93
N ASN A 187 -1.27 1.41 1.87
CA ASN A 187 -1.56 -0.01 1.63
C ASN A 187 -3.01 -0.37 1.95
N GLN A 188 -3.95 0.53 1.61
CA GLN A 188 -5.38 0.28 1.75
C GLN A 188 -5.84 -0.74 0.69
N THR A 189 -6.41 -1.84 1.14
CA THR A 189 -6.68 -3.01 0.29
C THR A 189 -8.11 -3.47 0.45
N TRP A 190 -8.77 -3.68 -0.70
CA TRP A 190 -10.17 -4.13 -0.78
C TRP A 190 -10.25 -5.50 -1.46
N PRO A 191 -11.11 -6.41 -1.00
CA PRO A 191 -11.23 -7.75 -1.58
C PRO A 191 -11.57 -7.74 -3.08
N TRP A 192 -12.58 -6.96 -3.49
CA TRP A 192 -13.06 -6.94 -4.87
C TRP A 192 -12.02 -6.45 -5.87
N ASP A 193 -11.31 -5.39 -5.49
CA ASP A 193 -10.19 -4.84 -6.23
C ASP A 193 -9.06 -5.88 -6.33
N THR A 194 -8.70 -6.50 -5.21
CA THR A 194 -7.68 -7.56 -5.15
C THR A 194 -8.00 -8.72 -6.09
N TRP A 195 -9.25 -9.21 -6.14
CA TRP A 195 -9.60 -10.33 -7.03
C TRP A 195 -9.30 -10.02 -8.49
N LYS A 196 -9.63 -8.80 -8.93
CA LYS A 196 -9.39 -8.35 -10.32
C LYS A 196 -7.92 -8.08 -10.59
N GLN A 197 -7.25 -7.40 -9.66
CA GLN A 197 -5.83 -7.08 -9.75
C GLN A 197 -5.00 -8.36 -9.83
N ALA A 198 -5.21 -9.30 -8.90
CA ALA A 198 -4.47 -10.54 -8.86
C ALA A 198 -4.76 -11.43 -10.08
N PHE A 199 -5.99 -11.42 -10.61
CA PHE A 199 -6.31 -12.11 -11.86
C PHE A 199 -5.43 -11.60 -13.01
N ALA A 200 -5.39 -10.29 -13.23
CA ALA A 200 -4.54 -9.71 -14.28
C ALA A 200 -3.04 -9.92 -14.00
N MET A 201 -2.60 -9.69 -12.76
CA MET A 201 -1.20 -9.82 -12.35
C MET A 201 -0.69 -11.26 -12.43
N ALA A 202 -1.55 -12.27 -12.36
CA ALA A 202 -1.16 -13.66 -12.60
C ALA A 202 -0.44 -13.86 -13.95
N HIS A 203 -0.71 -13.01 -14.94
CA HIS A 203 -0.14 -13.10 -16.28
C HIS A 203 1.25 -12.49 -16.41
N PHE A 204 1.66 -11.58 -15.53
CA PHE A 204 2.96 -10.90 -15.66
C PHE A 204 3.75 -10.79 -14.35
N ASN A 205 3.08 -10.67 -13.19
CA ASN A 205 3.68 -10.57 -11.87
C ASN A 205 2.95 -11.48 -10.84
N PRO A 206 3.06 -12.81 -10.99
CA PRO A 206 2.28 -13.77 -10.21
C PRO A 206 2.68 -13.84 -8.73
N ASP A 207 3.91 -13.46 -8.37
CA ASP A 207 4.32 -13.44 -6.97
C ASP A 207 3.55 -12.41 -6.18
N ILE A 208 3.40 -11.21 -6.74
CA ILE A 208 2.59 -10.15 -6.11
C ILE A 208 1.09 -10.44 -6.21
N ALA A 209 0.62 -11.12 -7.26
CA ALA A 209 -0.77 -11.59 -7.33
C ALA A 209 -1.14 -12.49 -6.13
N LYS A 210 -0.28 -13.47 -5.81
CA LYS A 210 -0.46 -14.36 -4.65
C LYS A 210 -0.44 -13.57 -3.34
N GLU A 211 0.55 -12.69 -3.18
CA GLU A 211 0.69 -11.89 -1.96
C GLU A 211 -0.52 -10.97 -1.75
N ASN A 212 -1.03 -10.34 -2.81
CA ASN A 212 -2.19 -9.46 -2.69
C ASN A 212 -3.43 -10.21 -2.18
N ILE A 213 -3.65 -11.43 -2.69
CA ILE A 213 -4.70 -12.33 -2.20
C ILE A 213 -4.46 -12.69 -0.72
N ARG A 214 -3.22 -13.06 -0.35
CA ARG A 214 -2.86 -13.35 1.05
C ARG A 214 -3.10 -12.16 1.97
N ALA A 215 -2.80 -10.94 1.53
CA ALA A 215 -3.02 -9.73 2.32
C ALA A 215 -4.49 -9.62 2.75
N VAL A 216 -5.43 -9.77 1.81
CA VAL A 216 -6.88 -9.75 2.08
C VAL A 216 -7.28 -10.85 3.06
N PHE A 217 -6.81 -12.08 2.84
CA PHE A 217 -7.14 -13.21 3.70
C PHE A 217 -6.45 -13.18 5.07
N SER A 218 -5.37 -12.42 5.23
CA SER A 218 -4.61 -12.37 6.50
C SER A 218 -5.39 -11.79 7.67
N TRP A 219 -6.49 -11.09 7.39
CA TRP A 219 -7.41 -10.54 8.37
C TRP A 219 -8.82 -11.15 8.25
N GLN A 220 -8.92 -12.34 7.64
CA GLN A 220 -10.15 -13.12 7.66
C GLN A 220 -10.46 -13.53 9.11
N ILE A 221 -11.71 -13.32 9.53
CA ILE A 221 -12.16 -13.57 10.90
C ILE A 221 -12.03 -15.05 11.24
N GLN A 222 -11.39 -15.32 12.36
CA GLN A 222 -11.17 -16.67 12.90
C GLN A 222 -12.11 -16.94 14.09
N PRO A 223 -12.35 -18.20 14.45
CA PRO A 223 -13.06 -18.54 15.69
C PRO A 223 -12.43 -17.85 16.90
N GLY A 224 -13.28 -17.25 17.75
CA GLY A 224 -12.82 -16.53 18.94
C GLY A 224 -12.30 -15.10 18.68
N ASP A 225 -12.55 -14.53 17.49
CA ASP A 225 -12.25 -13.12 17.22
C ASP A 225 -12.87 -12.21 18.29
N SER A 226 -12.08 -11.24 18.78
CA SER A 226 -12.46 -10.40 19.92
C SER A 226 -13.51 -9.35 19.61
N VAL A 227 -13.72 -9.02 18.33
CA VAL A 227 -14.64 -7.96 17.89
C VAL A 227 -15.93 -8.55 17.36
N ARG A 228 -15.83 -9.59 16.54
CA ARG A 228 -16.96 -10.17 15.81
C ARG A 228 -16.89 -11.69 15.73
N PRO A 229 -16.96 -12.41 16.87
CA PRO A 229 -16.89 -13.87 16.88
C PRO A 229 -18.02 -14.53 16.10
N GLN A 230 -19.14 -13.83 15.84
CA GLN A 230 -20.24 -14.30 15.00
C GLN A 230 -19.96 -14.28 13.49
N ASP A 231 -18.88 -13.64 13.04
CA ASP A 231 -18.57 -13.41 11.63
C ASP A 231 -17.40 -14.31 11.15
N VAL A 232 -17.22 -15.53 11.69
CA VAL A 232 -16.13 -16.44 11.26
C VAL A 232 -16.13 -16.63 9.75
N GLY A 233 -14.96 -16.48 9.13
CA GLY A 233 -14.78 -16.56 7.68
C GLY A 233 -15.04 -15.26 6.93
N PHE A 234 -15.60 -14.23 7.57
CA PHE A 234 -15.75 -12.90 7.00
C PHE A 234 -14.39 -12.30 6.61
N VAL A 235 -14.38 -11.61 5.48
CA VAL A 235 -13.23 -10.86 4.98
C VAL A 235 -13.54 -9.36 5.06
N PRO A 236 -12.74 -8.56 5.79
CA PRO A 236 -12.93 -7.12 5.89
C PRO A 236 -13.06 -6.43 4.54
N ASP A 237 -13.85 -5.36 4.50
CA ASP A 237 -13.98 -4.51 3.32
C ASP A 237 -12.68 -3.80 2.99
N LEU A 238 -12.03 -3.25 4.01
CA LEU A 238 -10.84 -2.43 3.87
C LEU A 238 -9.87 -2.76 5.01
N ILE A 239 -8.70 -3.27 4.65
CA ILE A 239 -7.55 -3.40 5.54
C ILE A 239 -6.49 -2.36 5.18
N ALA A 240 -5.73 -1.88 6.15
CA ALA A 240 -4.73 -0.83 5.96
C ALA A 240 -3.63 -0.90 7.02
N TRP A 241 -2.65 0.00 6.96
CA TRP A 241 -1.56 0.11 7.93
C TRP A 241 -2.05 0.14 9.39
N ASN A 242 -3.02 1.00 9.69
CA ASN A 242 -3.52 1.21 11.05
C ASN A 242 -4.84 0.45 11.23
N LEU A 243 -4.92 -0.34 12.29
CA LEU A 243 -6.14 -1.02 12.72
C LEU A 243 -7.20 -0.02 13.16
N SER A 244 -8.47 -0.44 13.17
CA SER A 244 -9.54 0.34 13.78
C SER A 244 -9.37 0.43 15.31
N PRO A 245 -10.04 1.38 15.98
CA PRO A 245 -10.05 1.46 17.45
C PRO A 245 -10.52 0.17 18.15
N GLU A 246 -11.49 -0.56 17.57
CA GLU A 246 -11.98 -1.84 18.10
C GLU A 246 -10.89 -2.90 18.15
N ARG A 247 -9.88 -2.77 17.28
CA ARG A 247 -8.72 -3.65 17.19
C ARG A 247 -7.46 -3.02 17.80
N GLY A 248 -7.61 -1.94 18.58
CA GLY A 248 -6.53 -1.30 19.33
C GLY A 248 -5.66 -0.34 18.52
N GLY A 249 -6.08 0.05 17.31
CA GLY A 249 -5.40 1.07 16.51
C GLY A 249 -6.07 2.43 16.56
N ASP A 250 -5.63 3.34 15.69
CA ASP A 250 -6.17 4.70 15.51
C ASP A 250 -6.56 4.98 14.04
N GLY A 251 -6.72 3.93 13.24
CA GLY A 251 -7.07 4.01 11.84
C GLY A 251 -8.56 4.31 11.63
N GLY A 252 -8.86 5.31 10.79
CA GLY A 252 -10.24 5.63 10.39
C GLY A 252 -10.74 4.88 9.16
N ASN A 253 -9.83 4.34 8.33
CA ASN A 253 -10.20 3.67 7.08
C ASN A 253 -10.56 2.20 7.27
N TRP A 254 -9.96 1.50 8.24
CA TRP A 254 -10.20 0.07 8.47
C TRP A 254 -11.70 -0.22 8.59
N ASN A 255 -12.22 -1.10 7.73
CA ASN A 255 -13.67 -1.28 7.61
C ASN A 255 -14.08 -2.75 7.65
N GLU A 256 -14.94 -3.08 8.62
CA GLU A 256 -15.55 -4.40 8.79
C GLU A 256 -17.08 -4.33 8.84
N ARG A 257 -17.66 -3.19 8.47
CA ARG A 257 -19.11 -2.96 8.40
C ARG A 257 -19.78 -3.79 7.32
N ASN A 258 -19.01 -4.20 6.31
CA ASN A 258 -19.44 -4.99 5.17
C ASN A 258 -18.23 -5.74 4.61
N THR A 259 -18.49 -6.62 3.66
CA THR A 259 -17.45 -7.17 2.77
C THR A 259 -17.71 -6.67 1.34
N LYS A 260 -17.14 -7.34 0.33
CA LYS A 260 -17.38 -7.08 -1.09
C LYS A 260 -17.79 -8.35 -1.83
N PRO A 261 -18.36 -8.26 -3.06
CA PRO A 261 -18.75 -9.45 -3.82
C PRO A 261 -17.57 -10.41 -4.00
N SER A 262 -17.81 -11.72 -3.87
CA SER A 262 -16.73 -12.70 -3.84
C SER A 262 -16.41 -13.23 -5.24
N LEU A 263 -15.26 -12.82 -5.78
CA LEU A 263 -14.58 -13.47 -6.92
C LEU A 263 -13.26 -14.13 -6.47
N ALA A 264 -13.14 -14.47 -5.18
CA ALA A 264 -11.91 -14.99 -4.60
C ALA A 264 -11.46 -16.30 -5.27
N ALA A 265 -12.37 -17.27 -5.39
CA ALA A 265 -12.06 -18.55 -6.03
C ALA A 265 -11.69 -18.39 -7.51
N TRP A 266 -12.37 -17.49 -8.24
CA TRP A 266 -12.04 -17.15 -9.63
C TRP A 266 -10.61 -16.60 -9.76
N SER A 267 -10.24 -15.65 -8.89
CA SER A 267 -8.91 -15.04 -8.87
C SER A 267 -7.81 -16.05 -8.49
N VAL A 268 -8.02 -16.82 -7.42
CA VAL A 268 -7.10 -17.88 -6.98
C VAL A 268 -6.88 -18.92 -8.08
N MET A 269 -7.95 -19.29 -8.79
CA MET A 269 -7.91 -20.25 -9.87
C MET A 269 -7.11 -19.74 -11.08
N GLU A 270 -7.20 -18.46 -11.42
CA GLU A 270 -6.39 -17.92 -12.52
C GLU A 270 -4.90 -17.96 -12.21
N VAL A 271 -4.50 -17.63 -10.97
CA VAL A 271 -3.12 -17.78 -10.52
C VAL A 271 -2.65 -19.23 -10.67
N TYR A 272 -3.47 -20.20 -10.26
CA TYR A 272 -3.16 -21.63 -10.44
C TYR A 272 -3.05 -22.03 -11.91
N LYS A 273 -4.00 -21.62 -12.77
CA LYS A 273 -4.00 -21.94 -14.21
C LYS A 273 -2.76 -21.43 -14.92
N ARG A 274 -2.29 -20.23 -14.58
CA ARG A 274 -1.07 -19.64 -15.17
C ARG A 274 0.21 -20.26 -14.61
N HIS A 275 0.17 -20.77 -13.39
CA HIS A 275 1.34 -21.32 -12.68
C HIS A 275 1.04 -22.68 -12.01
N PRO A 276 0.67 -23.72 -12.78
CA PRO A 276 0.15 -24.99 -12.24
C PRO A 276 1.19 -25.80 -11.45
N LYS A 277 2.48 -25.44 -11.56
CA LYS A 277 3.55 -26.03 -10.76
C LYS A 277 3.49 -25.63 -9.28
N ILE A 278 2.68 -24.63 -8.92
CA ILE A 278 2.48 -24.20 -7.53
C ILE A 278 1.35 -25.02 -6.90
N LYS A 279 1.52 -26.35 -6.79
CA LYS A 279 0.50 -27.27 -6.25
C LYS A 279 0.05 -26.92 -4.83
N THR A 280 0.94 -26.29 -4.05
CA THR A 280 0.64 -25.85 -2.68
C THR A 280 -0.27 -24.63 -2.63
N TRP A 281 -0.39 -23.83 -3.70
CA TRP A 281 -1.19 -22.60 -3.72
C TRP A 281 -2.68 -22.87 -3.47
N VAL A 282 -3.25 -23.83 -4.20
CA VAL A 282 -4.66 -24.19 -4.03
C VAL A 282 -4.90 -24.78 -2.64
N ALA A 283 -3.97 -25.60 -2.12
CA ALA A 283 -4.06 -26.16 -0.78
C ALA A 283 -3.92 -25.11 0.33
N GLU A 284 -3.14 -24.05 0.10
CA GLU A 284 -3.01 -22.91 1.00
C GLU A 284 -4.33 -22.12 1.04
N MET A 285 -4.88 -21.79 -0.13
CA MET A 285 -6.09 -20.95 -0.25
C MET A 285 -7.38 -21.70 0.08
N SER A 286 -7.44 -23.02 -0.12
CA SER A 286 -8.65 -23.81 0.15
C SER A 286 -9.08 -23.78 1.62
N ARG A 287 -8.13 -23.60 2.54
CA ARG A 287 -8.40 -23.41 3.98
C ARG A 287 -9.29 -22.20 4.26
N ASN A 288 -9.24 -21.20 3.39
CA ASN A 288 -10.01 -19.97 3.54
C ASN A 288 -11.39 -20.02 2.88
N TRP A 289 -11.63 -20.99 1.99
CA TRP A 289 -12.85 -21.06 1.19
C TRP A 289 -14.05 -21.56 1.97
N TRP A 290 -13.91 -22.63 2.74
CA TRP A 290 -15.01 -23.18 3.52
C TRP A 290 -15.62 -22.14 4.47
N PRO A 291 -14.82 -21.40 5.28
CA PRO A 291 -15.35 -20.34 6.13
C PRO A 291 -16.02 -19.19 5.36
N ILE A 292 -15.53 -18.80 4.18
CA ILE A 292 -16.19 -17.76 3.36
C ILE A 292 -17.55 -18.26 2.88
N THR A 293 -17.61 -19.47 2.33
CA THR A 293 -18.84 -19.99 1.75
C THR A 293 -19.87 -20.23 2.83
N THR A 294 -19.47 -20.83 3.96
CA THR A 294 -20.40 -21.08 5.07
C THR A 294 -20.80 -19.78 5.76
N GLY A 295 -19.88 -18.85 6.03
CA GLY A 295 -20.21 -17.54 6.59
C GLY A 295 -21.13 -16.72 5.68
N GLY A 296 -20.98 -16.85 4.35
CA GLY A 296 -21.92 -16.26 3.38
C GLY A 296 -23.33 -16.81 3.52
N TYR A 297 -23.49 -18.13 3.58
CA TYR A 297 -24.81 -18.75 3.78
C TYR A 297 -25.38 -18.53 5.19
N VAL A 298 -24.54 -18.40 6.22
CA VAL A 298 -25.03 -18.20 7.60
C VAL A 298 -25.41 -16.74 7.86
N ASN A 299 -24.65 -15.77 7.35
CA ASN A 299 -24.80 -14.36 7.73
C ASN A 299 -25.43 -13.51 6.62
N ARG A 300 -25.71 -14.06 5.43
CA ARG A 300 -26.24 -13.33 4.26
C ARG A 300 -27.26 -14.13 3.46
N ASP A 301 -28.10 -14.91 4.15
CA ASP A 301 -29.23 -15.62 3.56
C ASP A 301 -30.42 -15.51 4.52
N HIS A 302 -31.11 -14.38 4.47
CA HIS A 302 -32.12 -14.04 5.48
C HIS A 302 -33.29 -15.04 5.51
N ASN A 303 -33.69 -15.57 4.35
CA ASN A 303 -34.80 -16.50 4.23
C ASN A 303 -34.38 -17.98 4.17
N GLY A 304 -33.08 -18.27 4.22
CA GLY A 304 -32.53 -19.62 4.26
C GLY A 304 -32.73 -20.41 2.97
N ASN A 305 -32.83 -19.75 1.83
CA ASN A 305 -33.13 -20.40 0.55
C ASN A 305 -31.88 -20.81 -0.24
N GLY A 306 -30.68 -20.55 0.29
CA GLY A 306 -29.40 -20.82 -0.37
C GLY A 306 -29.00 -19.78 -1.44
N VAL A 307 -29.69 -18.65 -1.53
CA VAL A 307 -29.41 -17.55 -2.45
C VAL A 307 -29.01 -16.32 -1.64
N PRO A 308 -27.73 -15.92 -1.66
CA PRO A 308 -27.25 -14.89 -0.75
C PRO A 308 -27.73 -13.48 -1.11
N GLU A 309 -27.91 -12.62 -0.11
CA GLU A 309 -28.13 -11.19 -0.28
C GLU A 309 -26.88 -10.36 0.01
N TYR A 310 -26.82 -9.15 -0.55
CA TYR A 310 -25.96 -8.13 0.03
C TYR A 310 -26.49 -7.71 1.40
N GLY A 311 -25.59 -7.33 2.30
CA GLY A 311 -25.96 -6.91 3.64
C GLY A 311 -24.78 -6.38 4.44
N ALA A 312 -25.07 -5.98 5.68
CA ALA A 312 -24.11 -5.37 6.60
C ALA A 312 -23.84 -6.30 7.81
N THR A 313 -22.71 -6.08 8.47
CA THR A 313 -22.39 -6.78 9.72
C THR A 313 -23.03 -6.08 10.92
N ARG A 314 -23.08 -6.76 12.06
CA ARG A 314 -23.26 -6.11 13.36
C ARG A 314 -22.03 -5.22 13.59
N ASP A 315 -22.27 -3.95 13.90
CA ASP A 315 -21.20 -2.96 14.03
C ASP A 315 -21.67 -1.76 14.87
N LYS A 316 -20.74 -1.09 15.57
CA LYS A 316 -21.04 0.12 16.34
C LYS A 316 -21.69 1.23 15.50
N ALA A 317 -21.43 1.25 14.19
CA ALA A 317 -22.03 2.21 13.27
C ALA A 317 -23.45 1.83 12.84
N HIS A 318 -23.90 0.61 13.12
CA HIS A 318 -25.15 0.06 12.60
C HIS A 318 -26.20 -0.20 13.68
N ASN A 319 -25.77 -0.47 14.91
CA ASN A 319 -26.66 -0.84 16.00
C ASN A 319 -26.18 -0.28 17.34
N THR A 320 -27.11 -0.12 18.28
CA THR A 320 -26.80 0.12 19.70
C THR A 320 -26.01 -1.06 20.30
N GLU A 321 -25.45 -0.89 21.49
CA GLU A 321 -24.80 -1.99 22.23
C GLU A 321 -25.75 -3.19 22.44
N SER A 322 -27.05 -2.91 22.68
CA SER A 322 -28.11 -3.91 22.81
C SER A 322 -28.54 -4.57 21.51
N GLY A 323 -28.04 -4.12 20.35
CA GLY A 323 -28.32 -4.73 19.04
C GLY A 323 -29.52 -4.13 18.29
N GLU A 324 -30.05 -2.98 18.72
CA GLU A 324 -31.12 -2.29 18.00
C GLU A 324 -30.56 -1.50 16.83
N MET A 325 -31.17 -1.65 15.64
CA MET A 325 -30.70 -1.00 14.42
C MET A 325 -30.85 0.52 14.50
N LEU A 326 -29.75 1.24 14.24
CA LEU A 326 -29.74 2.69 14.16
C LEU A 326 -30.28 3.16 12.82
N PHE A 327 -31.15 4.17 12.84
CA PHE A 327 -31.62 4.87 11.65
C PHE A 327 -31.85 6.35 11.95
N THR A 328 -31.85 7.19 10.92
CA THR A 328 -32.13 8.63 11.05
C THR A 328 -33.20 9.04 10.05
N VAL A 329 -34.35 9.47 10.56
CA VAL A 329 -35.42 10.02 9.71
C VAL A 329 -35.13 11.48 9.44
N LYS A 330 -34.92 11.84 8.17
CA LYS A 330 -34.82 13.24 7.74
C LYS A 330 -36.09 13.63 7.02
N LYS A 331 -36.79 14.62 7.56
CA LYS A 331 -37.92 15.26 6.87
C LYS A 331 -37.38 16.50 6.17
N GLY A 332 -37.41 16.52 4.84
CA GLY A 332 -37.01 17.68 4.06
C GLY A 332 -37.84 18.91 4.43
N ARG A 333 -37.23 20.09 4.41
CA ARG A 333 -37.94 21.36 4.24
C ARG A 333 -38.02 21.68 2.78
#